data_AF-A0A6C0F2P2-F1
#
_entry.id   AF-A0A6C0F2P2-F1
#
_cell.length_a   1.000
_cell.length_b   1.000
_cell.length_c   1.000
_cell.angle_alpha   90.00
_cell.angle_beta   90.00
_cell.angle_gamma   90.00
#
_symmetry.space_group_name_H-M   'P 1'
#
loop_
_entity.id
_entity.type
_entity.pdbx_description
1 polymer ?
#
loop_
_entity_poly.entity_id
_entity_poly.type
_entity_poly.pdbx_seq_one_letter_code
_entity_poly.pdbx_strand_id
1 'polypeptide(L)'
;MAFVISVLNKPLNQTSKHCCSSCDKKYTNKSSLYRHQIVCEIANKPPREKLIEGEEEGDLPTYKQLVIIVQELTKKCSSMEKKMTEMQKWVQRTKKKIDVIQWLNTSSSAKPHTSFTEWFQNLTINAGTIDILMENTMYQTLATIFAKNLPEDADNPVCSFCQKQGSIYIYEMDGDAPTWKLLSREQFTKGLNRLHLKILNELLAWKEKNEEKIENDDKLAEKYNKTMMKLMGINFTQEHVYSKIKGDLFSYVKKDIKNILEYEVEF
;
A
#
# COMPACT_ATOMS: atom_id res chain seq x y z
N MET A 1 56.36 -44.88 -27.30
CA MET A 1 56.50 -44.67 -25.84
C MET A 1 55.85 -43.35 -25.48
N ALA A 2 54.61 -43.41 -24.99
CA ALA A 2 53.90 -42.28 -24.47
C ALA A 2 54.12 -42.25 -22.95
N PHE A 3 54.54 -41.11 -22.38
CA PHE A 3 54.25 -40.80 -20.99
C PHE A 3 54.01 -39.31 -20.83
N VAL A 4 52.75 -39.03 -20.48
CA VAL A 4 52.17 -37.73 -20.19
C VAL A 4 52.62 -37.29 -18.80
N ILE A 5 53.19 -36.09 -18.69
CA ILE A 5 53.48 -35.43 -17.42
C ILE A 5 52.18 -34.79 -16.94
N SER A 6 51.62 -35.31 -15.84
CA SER A 6 50.56 -34.63 -15.08
C SER A 6 51.16 -34.05 -13.80
N VAL A 7 51.25 -32.73 -13.75
CA VAL A 7 51.63 -31.97 -12.55
C VAL A 7 50.38 -31.82 -11.69
N LEU A 8 50.29 -32.61 -10.61
CA LEU A 8 49.29 -32.42 -9.57
C LEU A 8 49.76 -31.33 -8.59
N ASN A 9 49.16 -30.15 -8.74
CA ASN A 9 49.12 -29.11 -7.72
C ASN A 9 48.27 -29.57 -6.53
N LYS A 10 48.83 -29.51 -5.31
CA LYS A 10 48.05 -29.42 -4.06
C LYS A 10 48.81 -28.56 -3.04
N PRO A 11 48.38 -27.31 -2.78
CA PRO A 11 48.83 -26.60 -1.60
C PRO A 11 48.10 -27.12 -0.36
N LEU A 12 48.89 -27.47 0.66
CA LEU A 12 48.46 -27.73 2.03
C LEU A 12 47.82 -26.47 2.62
N ASN A 13 46.52 -26.51 2.92
CA ASN A 13 45.92 -25.61 3.91
C ASN A 13 44.67 -26.26 4.54
N GLN A 14 44.89 -27.21 5.45
CA GLN A 14 43.84 -27.75 6.30
C GLN A 14 43.51 -26.74 7.40
N THR A 15 42.51 -25.89 7.15
CA THR A 15 41.80 -25.20 8.22
C THR A 15 40.81 -26.20 8.83
N SER A 16 41.14 -26.74 10.01
CA SER A 16 40.26 -27.63 10.76
C SER A 16 38.96 -26.89 11.12
N LYS A 17 37.89 -27.17 10.37
CA LYS A 17 36.55 -26.64 10.65
C LYS A 17 36.01 -27.35 11.89
N HIS A 18 35.76 -26.60 12.95
CA HIS A 18 35.25 -27.07 14.22
C HIS A 18 33.71 -27.15 14.19
N CYS A 19 33.11 -28.32 14.46
CA CYS A 19 31.65 -28.52 14.34
C CYS A 19 30.98 -28.67 15.71
N CYS A 20 29.75 -28.15 15.86
CA CYS A 20 28.90 -28.37 17.03
C CYS A 20 28.09 -29.65 16.88
N SER A 21 28.13 -30.53 17.89
CA SER A 21 27.42 -31.81 17.91
C SER A 21 25.90 -31.68 18.01
N SER A 22 25.38 -30.57 18.54
CA SER A 22 23.95 -30.41 18.83
C SER A 22 23.18 -29.67 17.73
N CYS A 23 23.87 -29.01 16.79
CA CYS A 23 23.19 -28.32 15.68
C CYS A 23 24.03 -28.23 14.38
N ASP A 24 25.08 -29.05 14.26
CA ASP A 24 25.96 -29.19 13.09
C ASP A 24 26.59 -27.91 12.50
N LYS A 25 26.63 -26.82 13.27
CA LYS A 25 27.22 -25.55 12.84
C LYS A 25 28.75 -25.64 12.81
N LYS A 26 29.35 -25.14 11.72
CA LYS A 26 30.81 -25.16 11.46
C LYS A 26 31.45 -23.82 11.80
N TYR A 27 32.56 -23.85 12.51
CA TYR A 27 33.29 -22.70 13.03
C TYR A 27 34.75 -22.75 12.59
N THR A 28 35.33 -21.57 12.39
CA THR A 28 36.71 -21.41 11.91
C THR A 28 37.75 -21.50 13.03
N ASN A 29 37.34 -21.33 14.29
CA ASN A 29 38.24 -21.40 15.44
C ASN A 29 37.56 -22.05 16.67
N LYS A 30 38.39 -22.66 17.52
CA LYS A 30 37.97 -23.40 18.72
C LYS A 30 37.21 -22.52 19.73
N SER A 31 37.59 -21.26 19.87
CA SER A 31 36.94 -20.31 20.80
C SER A 31 35.53 -19.92 20.38
N SER A 32 35.21 -19.91 19.08
CA SER A 32 33.86 -19.65 18.58
C SER A 32 32.99 -20.89 18.67
N LEU A 33 33.57 -22.08 18.42
CA LEU A 33 32.87 -23.34 18.68
C LEU A 33 32.49 -23.46 20.16
N TYR A 34 33.43 -23.21 21.07
CA TYR A 34 33.20 -23.31 22.51
C TYR A 34 32.09 -22.37 23.01
N ARG A 35 32.13 -21.10 22.59
CA ARG A 35 31.06 -20.13 22.91
C ARG A 35 29.70 -20.56 22.39
N HIS A 36 29.67 -21.11 21.17
CA HIS A 36 28.43 -21.61 20.61
C HIS A 36 27.92 -22.88 21.31
N GLN A 37 28.80 -23.83 21.65
CA GLN A 37 28.43 -25.07 22.34
C GLN A 37 27.70 -24.80 23.65
N ILE A 38 28.23 -23.89 24.49
CA ILE A 38 27.58 -23.49 25.75
C ILE A 38 26.15 -22.99 25.52
N VAL A 39 25.95 -22.12 24.51
CA VAL A 39 24.63 -21.57 24.21
C VAL A 39 23.71 -22.61 23.55
N CYS A 40 24.27 -23.47 22.71
CA CYS A 40 23.57 -24.47 21.93
C CYS A 40 23.06 -25.62 22.80
N GLU A 41 23.86 -26.06 23.77
CA GLU A 41 23.49 -27.06 24.77
C GLU A 41 22.29 -26.55 25.59
N ILE A 42 22.37 -25.34 26.14
CA ILE A 42 21.28 -24.74 26.93
C ILE A 42 20.01 -24.53 26.09
N ALA A 43 20.15 -24.05 24.86
CA ALA A 43 19.02 -23.77 23.98
C ALA A 43 18.28 -25.06 23.55
N ASN A 44 19.02 -26.12 23.24
CA ASN A 44 18.47 -27.37 22.69
C ASN A 44 18.21 -28.47 23.74
N LYS A 45 18.41 -28.21 25.04
CA LYS A 45 18.01 -29.15 26.10
C LYS A 45 16.51 -29.51 25.98
N PRO A 46 16.14 -30.81 25.97
CA PRO A 46 14.77 -31.27 25.83
C PRO A 46 13.89 -30.82 27.02
N PRO A 47 12.58 -30.57 26.82
CA PRO A 47 11.70 -30.02 27.86
C PRO A 47 11.62 -30.85 29.14
N ARG A 48 11.75 -32.18 29.02
CA ARG A 48 11.70 -33.12 30.15
C ARG A 48 12.89 -32.97 31.10
N GLU A 49 14.09 -32.70 30.58
CA GLU A 49 15.29 -32.47 31.41
C GLU A 49 15.23 -31.10 32.09
N LYS A 50 14.67 -30.09 31.43
CA LYS A 50 14.45 -28.75 32.02
C LYS A 50 13.50 -28.73 33.21
N LEU A 51 12.55 -29.67 33.26
CA LEU A 51 11.59 -29.82 34.37
C LEU A 51 12.22 -30.52 35.58
N ILE A 52 13.05 -31.54 35.35
CA ILE A 52 13.71 -32.32 36.40
C ILE A 52 14.83 -31.50 37.07
N GLU A 53 15.61 -30.74 36.29
CA GLU A 53 16.65 -29.83 36.81
C GLU A 53 16.09 -28.60 37.55
N GLY A 54 14.79 -28.28 37.39
CA GLY A 54 14.15 -27.21 38.17
C GLY A 54 13.86 -27.61 39.62
N GLU A 55 13.79 -28.91 39.90
CA GLU A 55 13.52 -29.50 41.21
C GLU A 55 14.81 -29.90 41.96
N GLU A 56 15.90 -30.17 41.24
CA GLU A 56 17.22 -30.46 41.79
C GLU A 56 18.14 -29.23 41.62
N GLU A 57 18.62 -28.64 42.73
CA GLU A 57 19.35 -27.35 42.80
C GLU A 57 20.79 -27.40 42.20
N GLY A 58 21.00 -28.14 41.11
CA GLY A 58 22.31 -28.64 40.67
C GLY A 58 22.90 -28.05 39.39
N ASP A 59 22.17 -27.34 38.53
CA ASP A 59 22.70 -26.93 37.21
C ASP A 59 22.55 -25.42 36.91
N LEU A 60 22.91 -24.59 37.90
CA LEU A 60 23.10 -23.15 37.65
C LEU A 60 24.33 -22.94 36.76
N PRO A 61 24.22 -22.17 35.65
CA PRO A 61 25.37 -21.82 34.85
C PRO A 61 26.40 -21.14 35.74
N THR A 62 27.65 -21.61 35.71
CA THR A 62 28.74 -20.95 36.42
C THR A 62 28.81 -19.47 36.00
N TYR A 63 29.28 -18.59 36.90
CA TYR A 63 29.40 -17.16 36.60
C TYR A 63 30.12 -16.89 35.25
N LYS A 64 31.12 -17.71 34.90
CA LYS A 64 31.80 -17.64 33.59
C LYS A 64 30.88 -17.99 32.41
N GLN A 65 30.05 -19.03 32.54
CA GLN A 65 29.06 -19.40 31.51
C GLN A 65 27.98 -18.32 31.39
N LEU A 66 27.51 -17.76 32.50
CA LEU A 66 26.55 -16.64 32.51
C LEU A 66 27.11 -15.42 31.78
N VAL A 67 28.36 -15.03 32.07
CA VAL A 67 29.03 -13.92 31.38
C VAL A 67 29.16 -14.20 29.89
N ILE A 68 29.48 -15.44 29.48
CA ILE A 68 29.54 -15.81 28.06
C ILE A 68 28.17 -15.70 27.38
N ILE A 69 27.09 -16.14 28.05
CA ILE A 69 25.73 -16.05 27.53
C ILE A 69 25.32 -14.58 27.37
N VAL A 70 25.57 -13.74 28.38
CA VAL A 70 25.28 -12.30 28.31
C VAL A 70 26.07 -11.64 27.19
N GLN A 71 27.36 -11.99 27.01
CA GLN A 71 28.16 -11.48 25.90
C GLN A 71 27.63 -11.89 24.52
N GLU A 72 27.17 -13.13 24.35
CA GLU A 72 26.59 -13.60 23.09
C GLU A 72 25.19 -12.99 22.86
N LEU A 73 24.40 -12.75 23.91
CA LEU A 73 23.15 -12.01 23.85
C LEU A 73 23.37 -10.57 23.42
N THR A 74 24.30 -9.84 24.04
CA THR A 74 24.65 -8.47 23.65
C THR A 74 25.10 -8.42 22.18
N LYS A 75 25.94 -9.36 21.73
CA LYS A 75 26.33 -9.45 20.31
C LYS A 75 25.13 -9.69 19.39
N LYS A 76 24.19 -10.56 19.79
CA LYS A 76 22.98 -10.83 19.01
C LYS A 76 22.05 -9.62 18.97
N CYS A 77 21.86 -8.93 20.09
CA CYS A 77 21.12 -7.66 20.17
C CYS A 77 21.76 -6.60 19.26
N SER A 78 23.07 -6.36 19.37
CA SER A 78 23.75 -5.39 18.49
C SER A 78 23.72 -5.79 17.01
N SER A 79 23.77 -7.08 16.68
CA SER A 79 23.60 -7.55 15.30
C SER A 79 22.17 -7.33 14.80
N MET A 80 21.17 -7.54 15.64
CA MET A 80 19.76 -7.33 15.32
C MET A 80 19.46 -5.84 15.15
N GLU A 81 19.99 -4.98 16.03
CA GLU A 81 19.93 -3.52 15.90
C GLU A 81 20.57 -3.04 14.60
N LYS A 82 21.76 -3.57 14.24
CA LYS A 82 22.40 -3.25 12.96
C LYS A 82 21.52 -3.61 11.78
N LYS A 83 21.00 -4.84 11.73
CA LYS A 83 20.06 -5.28 10.68
C LYS A 83 18.81 -4.40 10.62
N MET A 84 18.27 -4.02 11.77
CA MET A 84 17.11 -3.13 11.87
C MET A 84 17.43 -1.74 11.31
N THR A 85 18.58 -1.16 11.64
CA THR A 85 19.01 0.14 11.08
C THR A 85 19.33 0.06 9.60
N GLU A 86 19.86 -1.05 9.09
CA GLU A 86 20.10 -1.29 7.67
C GLU A 86 18.80 -1.44 6.90
N MET A 87 17.84 -2.20 7.44
CA MET A 87 16.50 -2.33 6.90
C MET A 87 15.79 -0.97 6.90
N GLN A 88 15.87 -0.20 7.98
CA GLN A 88 15.33 1.15 8.03
C GLN A 88 16.01 2.08 7.01
N LYS A 89 17.34 2.01 6.86
CA LYS A 89 18.06 2.76 5.81
C LYS A 89 17.66 2.33 4.41
N TRP A 90 17.48 1.03 4.17
CA TRP A 90 17.01 0.49 2.89
C TRP A 90 15.61 0.99 2.60
N VAL A 91 14.66 0.84 3.53
CA VAL A 91 13.30 1.39 3.43
C VAL A 91 13.32 2.90 3.19
N GLN A 92 14.20 3.66 3.85
CA GLN A 92 14.35 5.11 3.63
C GLN A 92 14.98 5.46 2.28
N ARG A 93 15.90 4.62 1.77
CA ARG A 93 16.50 4.76 0.42
C ARG A 93 15.50 4.41 -0.66
N THR A 94 14.74 3.33 -0.50
CA THR A 94 13.65 2.91 -1.39
C THR A 94 12.53 3.96 -1.37
N LYS A 95 12.13 4.46 -0.18
CA LYS A 95 11.19 5.59 -0.04
C LYS A 95 11.62 6.85 -0.80
N LYS A 96 12.93 7.08 -0.98
CA LYS A 96 13.41 8.32 -1.59
C LYS A 96 13.18 8.42 -3.10
N LYS A 97 12.89 7.34 -3.82
CA LYS A 97 12.58 7.41 -5.26
C LYS A 97 11.77 6.22 -5.77
N ILE A 98 10.71 5.78 -5.08
CA ILE A 98 9.66 5.07 -5.83
C ILE A 98 8.98 6.15 -6.67
N ASP A 99 9.37 6.20 -7.95
CA ASP A 99 8.50 6.82 -8.93
C ASP A 99 7.26 5.94 -9.01
N VAL A 100 6.23 6.36 -8.27
CA VAL A 100 4.95 5.66 -8.16
C VAL A 100 4.37 5.35 -9.55
N ILE A 101 4.63 6.21 -10.54
CA ILE A 101 4.21 5.98 -11.93
C ILE A 101 5.01 4.82 -12.53
N GLN A 102 6.33 4.81 -12.34
CA GLN A 102 7.17 3.70 -12.80
C GLN A 102 6.78 2.38 -12.14
N TRP A 103 6.52 2.38 -10.83
CA TRP A 103 6.09 1.19 -10.09
C TRP A 103 4.69 0.72 -10.54
N LEU A 104 3.72 1.62 -10.69
CA LEU A 104 2.39 1.29 -11.21
C LEU A 104 2.45 0.68 -12.62
N ASN A 105 3.37 1.13 -13.47
CA ASN A 105 3.53 0.61 -14.83
C ASN A 105 4.39 -0.66 -14.92
N THR A 106 5.27 -0.92 -13.95
CA THR A 106 6.24 -2.04 -14.01
C THR A 106 5.86 -3.22 -13.12
N SER A 107 5.24 -2.95 -11.97
CA SER A 107 5.06 -3.92 -10.89
C SER A 107 3.59 -4.21 -10.59
N SER A 108 2.66 -3.31 -10.92
CA SER A 108 1.22 -3.55 -10.74
C SER A 108 0.74 -4.62 -11.72
N SER A 109 0.56 -5.85 -11.22
CA SER A 109 -0.11 -6.95 -11.93
C SER A 109 -1.61 -6.71 -12.11
N ALA A 110 -2.20 -5.83 -11.28
CA ALA A 110 -3.58 -5.38 -11.43
C ALA A 110 -3.64 -4.20 -12.41
N LYS A 111 -4.01 -4.50 -13.65
CA LYS A 111 -4.42 -3.52 -14.65
C LYS A 111 -5.94 -3.48 -14.67
N PRO A 112 -6.58 -2.36 -14.30
CA PRO A 112 -8.02 -2.22 -14.38
C PRO A 112 -8.52 -2.53 -15.80
N HIS A 113 -9.68 -3.16 -15.91
CA HIS A 113 -10.29 -3.45 -17.21
C HIS A 113 -10.85 -2.19 -17.87
N THR A 114 -11.17 -1.16 -17.09
CA THR A 114 -11.75 0.09 -17.55
C THR A 114 -10.73 1.22 -17.49
N SER A 115 -10.74 2.13 -18.47
CA SER A 115 -9.97 3.36 -18.38
C SER A 115 -10.64 4.37 -17.44
N PHE A 116 -9.87 5.29 -16.87
CA PHE A 116 -10.40 6.39 -16.07
C PHE A 116 -11.46 7.18 -16.84
N THR A 117 -11.20 7.46 -18.12
CA THR A 117 -12.11 8.21 -18.98
C THR A 117 -13.43 7.45 -19.21
N GLU A 118 -13.40 6.13 -19.39
CA GLU A 118 -14.61 5.30 -19.52
C GLU A 118 -15.35 5.16 -18.20
N TRP A 119 -14.65 4.89 -17.09
CA TRP A 119 -15.27 4.81 -15.77
C TRP A 119 -15.95 6.13 -15.41
N PHE A 120 -15.28 7.25 -15.63
CA PHE A 120 -15.84 8.58 -15.37
C PHE A 120 -17.05 8.87 -16.28
N GLN A 121 -17.04 8.36 -17.52
CA GLN A 121 -18.18 8.43 -18.43
C GLN A 121 -19.32 7.48 -18.07
N ASN A 122 -19.03 6.36 -17.42
CA ASN A 122 -20.01 5.35 -17.03
C ASN A 122 -20.60 5.59 -15.64
N LEU A 123 -20.20 6.67 -14.95
CA LEU A 123 -20.81 7.08 -13.68
C LEU A 123 -22.34 7.17 -13.85
N THR A 124 -23.04 6.33 -13.09
CA THR A 124 -24.49 6.27 -13.06
C THR A 124 -25.03 7.26 -12.06
N ILE A 125 -26.01 8.05 -12.50
CA ILE A 125 -26.74 8.99 -11.65
C ILE A 125 -28.13 8.41 -11.48
N ASN A 126 -28.54 8.21 -10.23
CA ASN A 126 -29.88 7.70 -9.90
C ASN A 126 -30.79 8.90 -9.53
N ALA A 127 -32.10 8.74 -9.69
CA ALA A 127 -33.11 9.70 -9.24
C ALA A 127 -32.94 10.10 -7.76
N GLY A 128 -32.51 9.18 -6.89
CA GLY A 128 -32.21 9.50 -5.48
C GLY A 128 -31.04 10.48 -5.28
N THR A 129 -30.18 10.67 -6.28
CA THR A 129 -29.15 11.72 -6.27
C THR A 129 -29.76 13.11 -6.38
N ILE A 130 -30.92 13.25 -7.04
CA ILE A 130 -31.64 14.52 -7.14
C ILE A 130 -32.22 14.91 -5.79
N ASP A 131 -32.76 13.96 -5.03
CA ASP A 131 -33.26 14.22 -3.67
C ASP A 131 -32.12 14.71 -2.76
N ILE A 132 -30.96 14.02 -2.83
CA ILE A 132 -29.74 14.43 -2.12
C ILE A 132 -29.30 15.82 -2.55
N LEU A 133 -29.36 16.12 -3.85
CA LEU A 133 -28.97 17.41 -4.40
C LEU A 133 -29.87 18.55 -3.91
N MET A 134 -31.18 18.30 -3.78
CA MET A 134 -32.12 19.28 -3.27
C MET A 134 -31.91 19.59 -1.78
N GLU A 135 -31.42 18.62 -1.01
CA GLU A 135 -31.22 18.75 0.44
C GLU A 135 -29.80 19.20 0.81
N ASN A 136 -28.80 18.83 0.00
CA ASN A 136 -27.40 19.02 0.32
C ASN A 136 -26.71 20.03 -0.59
N THR A 137 -25.39 20.16 -0.39
CA THR A 137 -24.52 20.90 -1.31
C THR A 137 -24.09 20.02 -2.47
N MET A 138 -23.71 20.68 -3.57
CA MET A 138 -23.16 19.98 -4.75
C MET A 138 -21.88 19.20 -4.43
N TYR A 139 -21.06 19.66 -3.48
CA TYR A 139 -19.88 18.92 -3.01
C TYR A 139 -20.27 17.57 -2.39
N GLN A 140 -21.25 17.56 -1.49
CA GLN A 140 -21.75 16.34 -0.85
C GLN A 140 -22.42 15.41 -1.86
N THR A 141 -23.13 15.98 -2.83
CA THR A 141 -23.75 15.21 -3.92
C THR A 141 -22.68 14.53 -4.77
N LEU A 142 -21.64 15.25 -5.19
CA LEU A 142 -20.50 14.70 -5.94
C LEU A 142 -19.74 13.63 -5.13
N ALA A 143 -19.48 13.89 -3.85
CA ALA A 143 -18.86 12.91 -2.96
C ALA A 143 -19.67 11.61 -2.86
N THR A 144 -21.00 11.73 -2.77
CA THR A 144 -21.90 10.56 -2.73
C THR A 144 -21.93 9.82 -4.07
N ILE A 145 -21.88 10.53 -5.20
CA ILE A 145 -21.78 9.93 -6.53
C ILE A 145 -20.49 9.13 -6.65
N PHE A 146 -19.35 9.70 -6.23
CA PHE A 146 -18.08 9.00 -6.25
C PHE A 146 -18.08 7.77 -5.35
N ALA A 147 -18.58 7.89 -4.11
CA ALA A 147 -18.64 6.76 -3.18
C ALA A 147 -19.50 5.60 -3.69
N LYS A 148 -20.61 5.88 -4.40
CA LYS A 148 -21.50 4.85 -4.94
C LYS A 148 -21.00 4.18 -6.23
N ASN A 149 -20.18 4.88 -7.02
CA ASN A 149 -19.70 4.40 -8.32
C ASN A 149 -18.23 3.96 -8.30
N LEU A 150 -17.56 4.00 -7.14
CA LEU A 150 -16.19 3.52 -7.03
C LEU A 150 -16.19 1.98 -7.11
N PRO A 151 -15.41 1.37 -8.03
CA PRO A 151 -15.28 -0.10 -8.09
C PRO A 151 -14.57 -0.63 -6.84
N GLU A 152 -14.75 -1.92 -6.55
CA GLU A 152 -13.92 -2.62 -5.57
C GLU A 152 -12.42 -2.45 -5.88
N ASP A 153 -11.60 -2.51 -4.84
CA ASP A 153 -10.20 -2.06 -4.84
C ASP A 153 -9.31 -2.64 -5.95
N ALA A 154 -9.67 -3.79 -6.52
CA ALA A 154 -8.89 -4.48 -7.55
C ALA A 154 -9.09 -3.95 -8.98
N ASP A 155 -10.25 -3.35 -9.31
CA ASP A 155 -10.59 -2.90 -10.68
C ASP A 155 -10.75 -1.37 -10.77
N ASN A 156 -10.26 -0.64 -9.76
CA ASN A 156 -10.39 0.81 -9.73
C ASN A 156 -9.37 1.49 -10.67
N PRO A 157 -9.81 2.23 -11.71
CA PRO A 157 -8.92 2.96 -12.61
C PRO A 157 -8.28 4.21 -11.99
N VAL A 158 -8.55 4.47 -10.70
CA VAL A 158 -7.98 5.57 -9.94
C VAL A 158 -7.24 5.01 -8.73
N CYS A 159 -6.01 5.47 -8.54
CA CYS A 159 -5.18 5.11 -7.40
C CYS A 159 -4.59 6.35 -6.74
N SER A 160 -4.54 6.39 -5.41
CA SER A 160 -3.82 7.45 -4.69
C SER A 160 -3.15 6.88 -3.44
N PHE A 161 -2.07 7.52 -2.98
CA PHE A 161 -1.25 6.97 -1.89
C PHE A 161 -1.13 7.96 -0.74
N CYS A 162 -1.29 7.45 0.50
CA CYS A 162 -1.19 8.26 1.71
C CYS A 162 0.16 8.98 1.85
N GLN A 163 1.25 8.41 1.30
CA GLN A 163 2.58 9.03 1.34
C GLN A 163 2.76 10.24 0.41
N LYS A 164 1.91 10.41 -0.61
CA LYS A 164 1.91 11.58 -1.52
C LYS A 164 0.55 12.25 -1.51
N GLN A 165 0.31 13.07 -0.48
CA GLN A 165 -0.92 13.83 -0.34
C GLN A 165 -1.23 14.63 -1.61
N GLY A 166 -2.47 14.51 -2.09
CA GLY A 166 -2.96 15.27 -3.25
C GLY A 166 -2.48 14.78 -4.63
N SER A 167 -1.72 13.67 -4.70
CA SER A 167 -1.35 13.04 -5.98
C SER A 167 -2.32 11.90 -6.29
N ILE A 168 -3.08 12.06 -7.37
CA ILE A 168 -4.03 11.05 -7.87
C ILE A 168 -3.47 10.52 -9.18
N TYR A 169 -3.41 9.20 -9.30
CA TYR A 169 -2.96 8.48 -10.48
C TYR A 169 -4.17 7.85 -11.16
N ILE A 170 -4.19 7.91 -12.49
CA ILE A 170 -5.27 7.39 -13.32
C ILE A 170 -4.73 6.40 -14.34
N TYR A 171 -5.53 5.41 -14.66
CA TYR A 171 -5.25 4.43 -15.69
C TYR A 171 -5.88 4.86 -17.01
N GLU A 172 -5.09 5.06 -18.07
CA GLU A 172 -5.59 5.51 -19.37
C GLU A 172 -5.06 4.64 -20.51
N MET A 173 -5.94 4.32 -21.46
CA MET A 173 -5.60 3.61 -22.68
C MET A 173 -5.18 4.62 -23.76
N ASP A 174 -3.99 5.19 -23.62
CA ASP A 174 -3.40 6.07 -24.64
C ASP A 174 -2.58 5.22 -25.64
N GLY A 175 -3.21 4.79 -26.73
CA GLY A 175 -2.54 4.06 -27.83
C GLY A 175 -2.25 2.58 -27.55
N ASP A 176 -1.08 2.10 -28.00
CA ASP A 176 -0.70 0.66 -28.11
C ASP A 176 -0.46 -0.04 -26.75
N ALA A 177 -0.41 0.71 -25.63
CA ALA A 177 -0.26 0.14 -24.30
C ALA A 177 -0.99 0.97 -23.24
N PRO A 178 -1.76 0.34 -22.34
CA PRO A 178 -2.46 1.05 -21.29
C PRO A 178 -1.49 1.41 -20.16
N THR A 179 -1.51 2.68 -19.75
CA THR A 179 -0.50 3.25 -18.83
C THR A 179 -1.13 4.04 -17.70
N TRP A 180 -0.48 3.99 -16.54
CA TRP A 180 -0.78 4.85 -15.40
C TRP A 180 -0.14 6.23 -15.58
N LYS A 181 -0.93 7.29 -15.39
CA LYS A 181 -0.52 8.69 -15.50
C LYS A 181 -0.97 9.50 -14.30
N LEU A 182 -0.35 10.65 -14.07
CA LEU A 182 -0.81 11.60 -13.06
C LEU A 182 -2.06 12.32 -13.56
N LEU A 183 -3.10 12.43 -12.73
CA LEU A 183 -4.32 13.16 -13.06
C LEU A 183 -4.00 14.63 -13.36
N SER A 184 -4.23 15.04 -14.61
CA SER A 184 -4.11 16.44 -15.01
C SER A 184 -5.34 17.25 -14.60
N ARG A 185 -5.15 18.54 -14.31
CA ARG A 185 -6.25 19.45 -13.97
C ARG A 185 -7.28 19.53 -15.09
N GLU A 186 -6.83 19.55 -16.33
CA GLU A 186 -7.69 19.65 -17.51
C GLU A 186 -8.57 18.41 -17.68
N GLN A 187 -8.01 17.21 -17.56
CA GLN A 187 -8.77 15.97 -17.66
C GLN A 187 -9.82 15.88 -16.55
N PHE A 188 -9.45 16.21 -15.32
CA PHE A 188 -10.39 16.18 -14.20
C PHE A 188 -11.51 17.20 -14.37
N THR A 189 -11.18 18.43 -14.80
CA THR A 189 -12.18 19.49 -15.03
C THR A 189 -13.13 19.11 -16.17
N LYS A 190 -12.61 18.53 -17.27
CA LYS A 190 -13.43 18.01 -18.37
C LYS A 190 -14.38 16.90 -17.91
N GLY A 191 -13.89 15.98 -17.06
CA GLY A 191 -14.71 14.97 -16.41
C GLY A 191 -15.83 15.61 -15.59
N LEU A 192 -15.49 16.49 -14.64
CA LEU A 192 -16.46 17.16 -13.78
C LEU A 192 -17.53 17.93 -14.56
N ASN A 193 -17.16 18.62 -15.64
CA ASN A 193 -18.12 19.30 -16.51
C ASN A 193 -19.11 18.32 -17.18
N ARG A 194 -18.63 17.15 -17.62
CA ARG A 194 -19.51 16.11 -18.17
C ARG A 194 -20.45 15.53 -17.11
N LEU A 195 -19.94 15.29 -15.91
CA LEU A 195 -20.77 14.83 -14.79
C LEU A 195 -21.81 15.88 -14.41
N HIS A 196 -21.44 17.16 -14.41
CA HIS A 196 -22.37 18.26 -14.17
C HIS A 196 -23.50 18.29 -15.21
N LEU A 197 -23.19 18.15 -16.50
CA LEU A 197 -24.21 18.07 -17.55
C LEU A 197 -25.17 16.89 -17.35
N LYS A 198 -24.66 15.73 -16.89
CA LYS A 198 -25.52 14.60 -16.56
C LYS A 198 -26.44 14.89 -15.38
N ILE A 199 -25.94 15.52 -14.31
CA ILE A 199 -26.76 15.93 -13.16
C ILE A 199 -27.84 16.91 -13.60
N LEU A 200 -27.50 17.86 -14.48
CA LEU A 200 -28.44 18.82 -15.03
C LEU A 200 -29.55 18.14 -15.84
N ASN A 201 -29.19 17.22 -16.73
CA ASN A 201 -30.16 16.47 -17.53
C ASN A 201 -31.09 15.63 -16.64
N GLU A 202 -30.56 14.99 -15.60
CA GLU A 202 -31.38 14.21 -14.66
C GLU A 202 -32.32 15.13 -13.85
N LEU A 203 -31.86 16.33 -13.46
CA LEU A 203 -32.72 17.31 -12.80
C LEU A 203 -33.84 17.82 -13.73
N LEU A 204 -33.55 18.03 -15.02
CA LEU A 204 -34.55 18.42 -16.01
C LEU A 204 -35.59 17.31 -16.22
N ALA A 205 -35.15 16.05 -16.37
CA ALA A 205 -36.05 14.90 -16.48
C ALA A 205 -36.90 14.70 -15.21
N TRP A 206 -36.32 14.98 -14.02
CA TRP A 206 -37.07 14.97 -12.77
C TRP A 206 -38.13 16.08 -12.72
N LYS A 207 -37.81 17.27 -13.25
CA LYS A 207 -38.76 18.39 -13.35
C LYS A 207 -39.95 18.00 -14.23
N GLU A 208 -39.70 17.47 -15.44
CA GLU A 208 -40.77 17.05 -16.36
C GLU A 208 -41.71 16.03 -15.71
N LYS A 209 -41.16 15.07 -14.94
CA LYS A 209 -41.96 14.07 -14.22
C LYS A 209 -42.74 14.62 -13.02
N ASN A 210 -42.36 15.76 -12.48
CA ASN A 210 -42.97 16.36 -11.29
C ASN A 210 -43.53 17.75 -11.57
N GLU A 211 -43.78 18.10 -12.83
CA GLU A 211 -44.22 19.43 -13.26
C GLU A 211 -45.52 19.84 -12.56
N GLU A 212 -46.53 18.96 -12.58
CA GLU A 212 -47.79 19.18 -11.86
C GLU A 212 -47.60 19.36 -10.34
N LYS A 213 -46.63 18.68 -9.73
CA LYS A 213 -46.36 18.83 -8.30
C LYS A 213 -45.65 20.14 -7.98
N ILE A 214 -44.79 20.60 -8.89
CA ILE A 214 -44.08 21.87 -8.76
C ILE A 214 -45.07 23.03 -8.90
N GLU A 215 -46.04 22.92 -9.82
CA GLU A 215 -47.09 23.94 -9.98
C GLU A 215 -48.03 24.02 -8.77
N ASN A 216 -48.27 22.89 -8.09
CA ASN A 216 -49.19 22.82 -6.96
C ASN A 216 -48.52 23.00 -5.57
N ASP A 217 -47.19 22.92 -5.47
CA ASP A 217 -46.45 23.08 -4.21
C ASP A 217 -45.36 24.15 -4.33
N ASP A 218 -45.67 25.35 -3.83
CA ASP A 218 -44.76 26.50 -3.79
C ASP A 218 -43.41 26.19 -3.10
N LYS A 219 -43.41 25.32 -2.07
CA LYS A 219 -42.16 24.95 -1.37
C LYS A 219 -41.28 24.08 -2.24
N LEU A 220 -41.88 23.18 -3.01
CA LEU A 220 -41.17 22.33 -3.96
C LEU A 220 -40.60 23.16 -5.11
N ALA A 221 -41.38 24.12 -5.64
CA ALA A 221 -40.92 25.07 -6.63
C ALA A 221 -39.73 25.91 -6.14
N GLU A 222 -39.80 26.42 -4.90
CA GLU A 222 -38.70 27.16 -4.30
C GLU A 222 -37.45 26.29 -4.11
N LYS A 223 -37.61 25.03 -3.68
CA LYS A 223 -36.51 24.06 -3.52
C LYS A 223 -35.85 23.75 -4.87
N TYR A 224 -36.65 23.56 -5.92
CA TYR A 224 -36.17 23.35 -7.29
C TYR A 224 -35.36 24.56 -7.79
N ASN A 225 -35.91 25.78 -7.67
CA ASN A 225 -35.24 27.00 -8.12
C ASN A 225 -33.91 27.24 -7.38
N LYS A 226 -33.89 27.04 -6.05
CA LYS A 226 -32.65 27.08 -5.26
C LYS A 226 -31.64 26.05 -5.75
N THR A 227 -32.09 24.84 -6.08
CA THR A 227 -31.23 23.76 -6.59
C THR A 227 -30.66 24.07 -7.97
N MET A 228 -31.48 24.63 -8.86
CA MET A 228 -31.07 25.08 -10.19
C MET A 228 -30.04 26.20 -10.10
N MET A 229 -30.25 27.20 -9.25
CA MET A 229 -29.28 28.27 -9.01
C MET A 229 -27.95 27.74 -8.46
N LYS A 230 -27.98 26.74 -7.57
CA LYS A 230 -26.77 26.06 -7.06
C LYS A 230 -26.00 25.37 -8.18
N LEU A 231 -26.68 24.68 -9.10
CA LEU A 231 -26.04 24.01 -10.25
C LEU A 231 -25.39 25.03 -11.18
N MET A 232 -26.14 26.07 -11.57
CA MET A 232 -25.66 27.09 -12.51
C MET A 232 -24.50 27.93 -11.94
N GLY A 233 -24.44 28.09 -10.62
CA GLY A 233 -23.39 28.87 -9.95
C GLY A 233 -22.04 28.16 -9.80
N ILE A 234 -21.91 26.88 -10.18
CA ILE A 234 -20.69 26.13 -9.96
C ILE A 234 -19.71 26.29 -11.11
N ASN A 235 -18.48 26.64 -10.74
CA ASN A 235 -17.37 26.74 -11.66
C ASN A 235 -16.21 25.84 -11.21
N PHE A 236 -16.05 24.70 -11.88
CA PHE A 236 -14.98 23.73 -11.61
C PHE A 236 -13.56 24.23 -11.97
N THR A 237 -13.45 25.37 -12.66
CA THR A 237 -12.14 25.99 -12.93
C THR A 237 -11.59 26.71 -11.71
N GLN A 238 -12.43 27.10 -10.75
CA GLN A 238 -12.00 27.79 -9.53
C GLN A 238 -11.17 26.87 -8.64
N GLU A 239 -10.02 27.36 -8.16
CA GLU A 239 -9.02 26.55 -7.47
C GLU A 239 -9.52 25.96 -6.15
N HIS A 240 -10.33 26.70 -5.39
CA HIS A 240 -10.89 26.20 -4.13
C HIS A 240 -11.93 25.09 -4.36
N VAL A 241 -12.76 25.22 -5.42
CA VAL A 241 -13.76 24.21 -5.83
C VAL A 241 -13.04 22.93 -6.27
N TYR A 242 -12.06 23.09 -7.16
CA TYR A 242 -11.23 22.02 -7.67
C TYR A 242 -10.50 21.28 -6.54
N SER A 243 -9.85 22.01 -5.63
CA SER A 243 -9.07 21.43 -4.54
C SER A 243 -9.95 20.66 -3.55
N LYS A 244 -11.17 21.17 -3.28
CA LYS A 244 -12.12 20.49 -2.41
C LYS A 244 -12.60 19.16 -3.02
N ILE A 245 -13.08 19.19 -4.27
CA ILE A 245 -13.55 17.98 -4.96
C ILE A 245 -12.42 16.95 -5.14
N LYS A 246 -11.22 17.43 -5.47
CA LYS A 246 -10.02 16.57 -5.57
C LYS A 246 -9.65 15.97 -4.22
N GLY A 247 -9.75 16.73 -3.13
CA GLY A 247 -9.51 16.27 -1.77
C GLY A 247 -10.51 15.20 -1.33
N ASP A 248 -11.80 15.41 -1.64
CA ASP A 248 -12.85 14.43 -1.38
C ASP A 248 -12.56 13.13 -2.14
N LEU A 249 -12.27 13.20 -3.44
CA LEU A 249 -11.89 12.02 -4.24
C LEU A 249 -10.64 11.32 -3.69
N PHE A 250 -9.61 12.07 -3.31
CA PHE A 250 -8.40 11.52 -2.69
C PHE A 250 -8.74 10.79 -1.38
N SER A 251 -9.66 11.31 -0.57
CA SER A 251 -10.04 10.68 0.70
C SER A 251 -10.70 9.30 0.52
N TYR A 252 -11.43 9.11 -0.58
CA TYR A 252 -12.08 7.83 -0.92
C TYR A 252 -11.13 6.83 -1.58
N VAL A 253 -10.12 7.31 -2.31
CA VAL A 253 -9.23 6.46 -3.13
C VAL A 253 -7.84 6.28 -2.51
N LYS A 254 -7.58 6.87 -1.33
CA LYS A 254 -6.26 6.75 -0.68
C LYS A 254 -6.00 5.33 -0.21
N LYS A 255 -4.89 4.75 -0.67
CA LYS A 255 -4.33 3.48 -0.19
C LYS A 255 -3.01 3.74 0.55
N ASP A 256 -2.66 2.88 1.49
CA ASP A 256 -1.32 2.93 2.10
C ASP A 256 -0.35 2.13 1.24
N ILE A 257 0.70 2.77 0.71
CA ILE A 257 1.73 2.06 -0.07
C ILE A 257 2.44 0.98 0.76
N LYS A 258 2.46 1.11 2.09
CA LYS A 258 3.06 0.11 2.98
C LYS A 258 2.29 -1.19 2.93
N ASN A 259 0.96 -1.12 3.01
CA ASN A 259 0.12 -2.31 2.91
C ASN A 259 0.36 -2.99 1.56
N ILE A 260 0.40 -2.21 0.48
CA ILE A 260 0.62 -2.74 -0.88
C ILE A 260 2.01 -3.39 -1.03
N LEU A 261 3.07 -2.76 -0.54
CA LEU A 261 4.42 -3.32 -0.60
C LEU A 261 4.62 -4.51 0.35
N GLU A 262 3.93 -4.54 1.50
CA GLU A 262 3.92 -5.70 2.39
C GLU A 262 3.24 -6.91 1.73
N TYR A 263 2.12 -6.70 1.02
CA TYR A 263 1.46 -7.75 0.23
C TYR A 263 2.31 -8.26 -0.95
N GLU A 264 3.10 -7.41 -1.60
CA GLU A 264 4.03 -7.85 -2.67
C GLU A 264 5.26 -8.60 -2.12
N VAL A 265 5.63 -8.37 -0.86
CA VAL A 265 6.79 -9.01 -0.21
C VAL A 265 6.40 -10.32 0.49
N GLU A 266 5.11 -10.53 0.79
CA GLU A 266 4.57 -11.84 1.18
C GLU A 266 4.37 -12.77 -0.05
N PHE A 267 5.45 -13.03 -0.80
CA PHE A 267 5.52 -14.10 -1.80
C PHE A 267 6.88 -14.79 -1.79
#